data_AF-A0A6P6CET7-F1
#
_entry.id   AF-A0A6P6CET7-F1
#
_cell.length_a   1.000
_cell.length_b   1.000
_cell.length_c   1.000
_cell.angle_alpha   90.00
_cell.angle_beta   90.00
_cell.angle_gamma   90.00
#
_symmetry.space_group_name_H-M   'P 1'
#
loop_
_entity.id
_entity.type
_entity.pdbx_description
1 polymer ?
#
loop_
_entity_poly.entity_id
_entity_poly.type
_entity_poly.pdbx_seq_one_letter_code
_entity_poly.pdbx_strand_id
1 'polypeptide(L)'
;MDNLLPQSRFSYFKKYPLHAIRKYVSMLRNQRAEEQVARFQKIPNGENETMIPVLTSKKASELPVSEVASILQADLQNGLNKCEVSHRRAFHGWNEFDISEDEPLWKKYISQEC
;
A
#
# COMPACT_ATOMS: atom_id res chain seq x y z
N MET A 1 -39.83 -10.84 60.89
CA MET A 1 -39.47 -9.84 59.85
C MET A 1 -38.51 -10.53 58.91
N ASP A 2 -39.09 -11.27 57.97
CA ASP A 2 -38.38 -12.04 56.97
C ASP A 2 -37.97 -11.09 55.84
N ASN A 3 -36.66 -10.80 55.72
CA ASN A 3 -36.13 -10.03 54.60
C ASN A 3 -35.49 -10.99 53.59
N LEU A 4 -36.33 -11.54 52.72
CA LEU A 4 -35.94 -12.22 51.49
C LEU A 4 -35.57 -11.17 50.43
N LEU A 5 -34.29 -10.85 50.29
CA LEU A 5 -33.79 -10.13 49.10
C LEU A 5 -33.59 -11.13 47.95
N PRO A 6 -34.06 -10.84 46.72
CA PRO A 6 -33.92 -11.76 45.61
C PRO A 6 -32.46 -11.80 45.14
N GLN A 7 -31.91 -13.00 44.98
CA GLN A 7 -30.66 -13.19 44.22
C GLN A 7 -30.81 -12.59 42.82
N SER A 8 -29.94 -11.64 42.51
CA SER A 8 -29.77 -11.02 41.19
C SER A 8 -29.70 -12.09 40.10
N ARG A 9 -30.62 -12.01 39.12
CA ARG A 9 -30.70 -12.93 37.97
C ARG A 9 -29.87 -12.49 36.75
N PHE A 10 -28.79 -11.75 36.94
CA PHE A 10 -27.90 -11.35 35.85
C PHE A 10 -26.49 -11.87 36.07
N SER A 11 -26.30 -13.18 35.96
CA SER A 11 -24.99 -13.82 36.07
C SER A 11 -24.69 -14.78 34.93
N TYR A 12 -25.02 -14.43 33.68
CA TYR A 12 -24.60 -15.24 32.53
C TYR A 12 -24.18 -14.40 31.32
N PHE A 13 -23.21 -13.51 31.48
CA PHE A 13 -22.33 -13.18 30.34
C PHE A 13 -21.13 -14.11 30.38
N LYS A 14 -21.24 -15.26 29.68
CA LYS A 14 -20.05 -16.04 29.32
C LYS A 14 -19.14 -15.12 28.52
N LYS A 15 -18.03 -14.69 29.11
CA LYS A 15 -16.95 -13.99 28.41
C LYS A 15 -16.35 -14.97 27.39
N TYR A 16 -16.92 -15.03 26.20
CA TYR A 16 -16.30 -15.76 25.09
C TYR A 16 -14.89 -15.19 24.85
N PRO A 17 -13.92 -16.01 24.46
CA PRO A 17 -12.54 -15.59 24.27
C PRO A 17 -12.39 -14.81 22.95
N LEU A 18 -13.22 -13.78 22.75
CA LEU A 18 -13.16 -12.86 21.61
C LEU A 18 -11.77 -12.22 21.52
N HIS A 19 -11.09 -12.03 22.67
CA HIS A 19 -9.71 -11.56 22.71
C HIS A 19 -8.72 -12.55 22.09
N ALA A 20 -8.93 -13.86 22.27
CA ALA A 20 -8.08 -14.90 21.69
C ALA A 20 -8.31 -15.02 20.19
N ILE A 21 -9.57 -14.94 19.76
CA ILE A 21 -9.94 -14.91 18.32
C ILE A 21 -9.32 -13.67 17.66
N ARG A 22 -9.44 -12.49 18.28
CA ARG A 22 -8.86 -11.25 17.79
C ARG A 22 -7.33 -11.33 17.68
N LYS A 23 -6.66 -11.90 18.69
CA LYS A 23 -5.20 -12.12 18.65
C LYS A 23 -4.80 -13.08 17.53
N TYR A 24 -5.52 -14.18 17.35
CA TYR A 24 -5.24 -15.16 16.30
C TYR A 24 -5.43 -14.57 14.90
N VAL A 25 -6.53 -13.84 14.68
CA VAL A 25 -6.78 -13.15 13.39
C VAL A 25 -5.72 -12.07 13.13
N SER A 26 -5.32 -11.31 14.15
CA SER A 26 -4.23 -10.33 14.04
C SER A 26 -2.90 -10.99 13.68
N MET A 27 -2.55 -12.10 14.33
CA MET A 27 -1.32 -12.85 14.08
C MET A 27 -1.29 -13.42 12.65
N LEU A 28 -2.40 -14.01 12.17
CA LEU A 28 -2.51 -14.49 10.79
C LEU A 28 -2.37 -13.35 9.76
N ARG A 29 -2.89 -12.16 10.09
CA ARG A 29 -2.77 -10.97 9.23
C ARG A 29 -1.32 -10.48 9.16
N ASN A 30 -0.63 -10.48 10.29
CA ASN A 30 0.78 -10.10 10.38
C ASN A 30 1.68 -11.13 9.68
N GLN A 31 1.45 -12.43 9.87
CA GLN A 31 2.18 -13.49 9.16
C GLN A 31 2.03 -13.36 7.64
N ARG A 32 0.83 -13.09 7.13
CA ARG A 32 0.64 -12.85 5.69
C ARG A 32 1.37 -11.60 5.21
N ALA A 33 1.43 -10.54 6.02
CA ALA A 33 2.17 -9.33 5.68
C ALA A 33 3.69 -9.59 5.68
N GLU A 34 4.20 -10.31 6.68
CA GLU A 34 5.60 -10.72 6.81
C GLU A 34 6.02 -11.66 5.68
N GLU A 35 5.17 -12.62 5.28
CA GLU A 35 5.40 -13.50 4.13
C GLU A 35 5.46 -12.72 2.81
N GLN A 36 4.58 -11.73 2.64
CA GLN A 36 4.60 -10.86 1.46
C GLN A 36 5.89 -10.04 1.43
N VAL A 37 6.29 -9.44 2.56
CA VAL A 37 7.54 -8.66 2.68
C VAL A 37 8.77 -9.55 2.44
N ALA A 38 8.82 -10.75 3.02
CA ALA A 38 9.88 -11.72 2.80
C ALA A 38 9.93 -12.23 1.35
N ARG A 39 8.78 -12.32 0.67
CA ARG A 39 8.71 -12.64 -0.76
C ARG A 39 9.29 -11.52 -1.63
N PHE A 40 9.11 -10.25 -1.24
CA PHE A 40 9.73 -9.12 -1.92
C PHE A 40 11.25 -9.04 -1.68
N GLN A 41 11.75 -9.50 -0.53
CA GLN A 41 13.19 -9.57 -0.23
C GLN A 41 13.91 -10.71 -0.97
N LYS A 42 13.19 -11.72 -1.49
CA LYS A 42 13.76 -12.91 -2.15
C LYS A 42 13.81 -12.82 -3.67
N ILE A 43 13.62 -11.64 -4.26
CA ILE A 43 13.78 -11.49 -5.71
C ILE A 43 15.29 -11.56 -5.99
N PRO A 44 15.76 -12.53 -6.82
CA PRO A 44 17.17 -12.67 -7.10
C PRO A 44 17.69 -11.39 -7.74
N ASN A 45 18.81 -10.91 -7.19
CA ASN A 45 19.51 -9.70 -7.57
C ASN A 45 20.05 -9.83 -9.01
N GLY A 46 19.20 -9.54 -9.99
CA GLY A 46 19.54 -9.60 -11.41
C GLY A 46 20.24 -8.32 -11.85
N GLU A 47 21.48 -8.14 -11.41
CA GLU A 47 22.59 -7.31 -11.97
C GLU A 47 22.31 -5.90 -12.53
N ASN A 48 21.11 -5.36 -12.37
CA ASN A 48 20.73 -4.02 -12.77
C ASN A 48 19.78 -3.47 -11.70
N GLU A 49 20.33 -3.05 -10.56
CA GLU A 49 19.67 -2.06 -9.68
C GLU A 49 19.63 -0.70 -10.42
N THR A 50 19.16 -0.69 -11.67
CA THR A 50 19.04 0.52 -12.46
C THR A 50 17.78 1.22 -12.00
N MET A 51 17.97 2.18 -11.10
CA MET A 51 16.96 3.19 -10.77
C MET A 51 16.29 3.64 -12.08
N ILE A 52 15.00 3.38 -12.20
CA ILE A 52 14.29 3.66 -13.44
C ILE A 52 14.24 5.18 -13.61
N PRO A 53 14.63 5.70 -14.78
CA PRO A 53 14.69 7.14 -14.99
C PRO A 53 13.29 7.75 -14.89
N VAL A 54 13.21 8.89 -14.21
CA VAL A 54 11.98 9.68 -14.12
C VAL A 54 11.90 10.59 -15.34
N LEU A 55 10.81 10.50 -16.09
CA LEU A 55 10.50 11.42 -17.17
C LEU A 55 9.54 12.51 -16.69
N THR A 56 9.83 13.75 -17.03
CA THR A 56 8.87 14.85 -16.84
C THR A 56 7.74 14.73 -17.86
N SER A 57 6.55 15.18 -17.51
CA SER A 57 5.37 15.13 -18.40
C SER A 57 5.66 15.79 -19.75
N LYS A 58 6.36 16.93 -19.74
CA LYS A 58 6.78 17.64 -20.96
C LYS A 58 7.67 16.80 -21.86
N LYS A 59 8.61 16.04 -21.29
CA LYS A 59 9.50 15.18 -22.08
C LYS A 59 8.80 13.92 -22.58
N ALA A 60 7.92 13.34 -21.78
CA ALA A 60 7.12 12.21 -22.21
C ALA A 60 6.17 12.56 -23.38
N SER A 61 5.63 13.78 -23.42
CA SER A 61 4.72 14.21 -24.50
C SER A 61 5.42 14.54 -25.83
N GLU A 62 6.73 14.79 -25.81
CA GLU A 62 7.55 15.04 -27.00
C GLU A 62 8.01 13.74 -27.71
N LEU A 63 7.88 12.59 -27.04
CA LEU A 63 8.43 11.31 -27.50
C LEU A 63 7.35 10.35 -28.01
N PRO A 64 7.67 9.46 -28.97
CA PRO A 64 6.77 8.40 -29.38
C PRO A 64 6.56 7.38 -28.25
N VAL A 65 5.38 6.78 -28.21
CA VAL A 65 4.96 5.83 -27.17
C VAL A 65 5.96 4.68 -26.97
N SER A 66 6.54 4.17 -28.06
CA SER A 66 7.55 3.10 -28.00
C SER A 66 8.83 3.51 -27.28
N GLU A 67 9.26 4.76 -27.46
CA GLU A 67 10.45 5.30 -26.82
C GLU A 67 10.19 5.58 -25.34
N VAL A 68 9.02 6.14 -25.00
CA VAL A 68 8.59 6.31 -23.61
C VAL A 68 8.53 4.97 -22.87
N ALA A 69 7.94 3.95 -23.49
CA ALA A 69 7.88 2.60 -22.92
C ALA A 69 9.28 1.99 -22.71
N SER A 70 10.20 2.24 -23.64
CA SER A 70 11.58 1.75 -23.54
C SER A 70 12.34 2.44 -22.40
N ILE A 71 12.23 3.76 -22.28
CA ILE A 71 12.87 4.54 -21.21
C ILE A 71 12.31 4.14 -19.84
N LEU A 72 10.99 4.01 -19.73
CA LEU A 72 10.32 3.63 -18.49
C LEU A 72 10.35 2.11 -18.22
N GLN A 73 10.97 1.33 -19.11
CA GLN A 73 11.05 -0.13 -19.04
C GLN A 73 9.69 -0.77 -18.73
N ALA A 74 8.67 -0.39 -19.51
CA ALA A 74 7.29 -0.82 -19.32
C ALA A 74 6.78 -1.57 -20.56
N ASP A 75 6.08 -2.68 -20.35
CA ASP A 75 5.43 -3.39 -21.44
C ASP A 75 4.12 -2.70 -21.83
N LEU A 76 3.92 -2.47 -23.12
CA LEU A 76 2.75 -1.74 -23.63
C LEU A 76 1.44 -2.53 -23.52
N GLN A 77 1.50 -3.86 -23.44
CA GLN A 77 0.31 -4.72 -23.44
C GLN A 77 -0.04 -5.19 -22.02
N ASN A 78 0.97 -5.58 -21.25
CA ASN A 78 0.83 -6.21 -19.95
C ASN A 78 1.20 -5.27 -18.79
N GLY A 79 1.79 -4.12 -19.10
CA GLY A 79 2.24 -3.16 -18.09
C GLY A 79 3.43 -3.66 -17.28
N LEU A 80 3.44 -3.31 -15.99
CA LEU A 80 4.51 -3.68 -15.05
C LEU A 80 4.13 -4.91 -14.24
N ASN A 81 5.12 -5.75 -13.96
CA ASN A 81 4.93 -6.87 -13.07
C ASN A 81 4.89 -6.42 -11.59
N LYS A 82 4.33 -7.27 -10.71
CA LYS A 82 4.16 -6.92 -9.28
C LYS A 82 5.49 -6.66 -8.56
N CYS A 83 6.56 -7.31 -8.97
CA CYS A 83 7.88 -7.15 -8.38
C CYS A 83 8.48 -5.79 -8.75
N GLU A 84 8.38 -5.40 -10.02
CA GLU A 84 8.79 -4.09 -10.54
C GLU A 84 8.02 -2.96 -9.87
N VAL A 85 6.70 -3.10 -9.69
CA VAL A 85 5.88 -2.08 -9.01
C VAL A 85 6.36 -1.87 -7.58
N SER A 86 6.61 -2.96 -6.83
CA SER A 86 7.13 -2.87 -5.47
C SER A 86 8.54 -2.27 -5.43
N HIS A 87 9.39 -2.63 -6.39
CA HIS A 87 10.74 -2.09 -6.51
C HIS A 87 10.70 -0.59 -6.79
N ARG A 88 9.97 -0.15 -7.83
CA ARG A 88 9.78 1.28 -8.17
C ARG A 88 9.23 2.07 -6.98
N ARG A 89 8.27 1.53 -6.24
CA ARG A 89 7.70 2.17 -5.05
C ARG A 89 8.73 2.32 -3.92
N ALA A 90 9.60 1.34 -3.73
CA ALA A 90 10.65 1.43 -2.72
C ALA A 90 11.66 2.55 -3.01
N PHE A 91 11.91 2.84 -4.30
CA PHE A 91 12.86 3.88 -4.72
C PHE A 91 12.24 5.27 -4.90
N HIS A 92 11.06 5.37 -5.53
CA HIS A 92 10.45 6.66 -5.86
C HIS A 92 9.40 7.13 -4.84
N GLY A 93 8.99 6.25 -3.92
CA GLY A 93 7.92 6.52 -2.97
C GLY A 93 6.52 6.36 -3.58
N TRP A 94 5.53 6.92 -2.88
CA TRP A 94 4.14 6.92 -3.33
C TRP A 94 3.90 8.07 -4.31
N ASN A 95 3.05 7.85 -5.31
CA ASN A 95 2.55 8.92 -6.16
C ASN A 95 1.48 9.71 -5.40
N GLU A 96 1.93 10.49 -4.43
CA GLU A 96 1.10 11.33 -3.59
C GLU A 96 1.54 12.80 -3.72
N PHE A 97 0.57 13.70 -3.58
CA PHE A 97 0.90 15.10 -3.43
C PHE A 97 1.36 15.32 -2.00
N ASP A 98 2.51 15.93 -1.82
CA ASP A 98 2.87 16.52 -0.54
C ASP A 98 1.96 17.74 -0.31
N ILE A 99 1.02 17.63 0.63
CA ILE A 99 0.08 18.69 0.97
C ILE A 99 0.73 19.51 2.09
N SER A 100 1.51 20.53 1.73
CA SER A 100 1.76 21.64 2.66
C SER A 100 0.47 22.47 2.77
N GLU A 101 0.13 22.93 3.98
CA GLU A 101 -1.11 23.70 4.24
C GLU A 101 -1.22 24.98 3.39
N ASP A 102 -0.12 25.44 2.80
CA ASP A 102 0.00 26.69 2.06
C ASP A 102 -0.64 26.66 0.65
N GLU A 103 -0.82 25.48 0.05
CA GLU A 103 -1.40 25.38 -1.30
C GLU A 103 -2.57 24.37 -1.39
N PRO A 104 -3.81 24.86 -1.64
CA PRO A 104 -4.96 23.98 -1.67
C PRO A 104 -4.96 23.09 -2.93
N LEU A 105 -5.36 21.82 -2.74
CA LEU A 105 -5.29 20.74 -3.73
C LEU A 105 -5.91 21.08 -5.10
N TRP A 106 -6.95 21.91 -5.13
CA TRP A 106 -7.60 22.33 -6.37
C TRP A 106 -6.66 23.11 -7.32
N LYS A 107 -5.67 23.84 -6.80
CA LYS A 107 -4.67 24.53 -7.63
C LYS A 107 -3.76 23.54 -8.37
N LYS A 108 -3.35 22.47 -7.71
CA LYS A 108 -2.52 21.41 -8.30
C LYS A 108 -3.24 20.68 -9.43
N TYR A 109 -4.55 20.45 -9.31
CA TYR A 109 -5.34 19.83 -10.38
C TYR A 109 -5.46 20.72 -11.62
N ILE A 110 -5.68 22.02 -11.45
CA ILE A 110 -5.76 22.95 -12.59
C ILE A 110 -4.40 23.04 -13.30
N SER A 111 -3.29 22.98 -12.57
CA SER A 111 -1.94 23.01 -13.14
C SER A 111 -1.57 21.77 -13.97
N GLN A 112 -2.32 20.67 -13.89
CA GLN A 112 -2.00 19.42 -14.61
C GLN A 112 -2.52 19.41 -16.06
N GLU A 113 -3.48 20.26 -16.40
CA GLU A 113 -4.15 20.30 -17.70
C GLU A 113 -3.53 21.33 -18.67
N CYS A 114 -2.39 21.93 -18.33
CA CYS A 114 -1.64 22.92 -19.14
C CYS A 114 -0.21 22.46 -19.46
#